data_AF-A0A1G0GAR5-F1
#
_entry.id   AF-A0A1G0GAR5-F1
#
_cell.length_a   1.000
_cell.length_b   1.000
_cell.length_c   1.000
_cell.angle_alpha   90.00
_cell.angle_beta   90.00
_cell.angle_gamma   90.00
#
_symmetry.space_group_name_H-M   'P 1'
#
loop_
_entity.id
_entity.type
_entity.pdbx_description
1 polymer ?
#
loop_
_entity_poly.entity_id
_entity_poly.type
_entity_poly.pdbx_seq_one_letter_code
_entity_poly.pdbx_strand_id
1 'polypeptide(L)'
;MTTFNDLIYASDEDLLQILHRFHGKEGSGSKDKATLIAGKLELRTAQLICSVGFNPNVRHLTEIPGILDFKNFDALAQARNEIFISDIYKKLTLDNILTIYAIIKDDTDNKQIMQYLLANRLQTIEERIEETVNSMIIEKYKEEMRAVYSDGIASIDFAEERLNKTDSGFRALINEVMIIVENKIIPAGNIFFRDTILPEEKRKLLDRGLIPKDLVETRLQDVAITDQEKRMLCDYLRMNRE
;
A
#
# COMPACT_ATOMS: atom_id res chain seq x y z
N MET A 1 -25.78 -10.82 -7.70
CA MET A 1 -25.29 -9.52 -8.19
C MET A 1 -23.78 -9.60 -8.19
N THR A 2 -23.12 -9.16 -9.25
CA THR A 2 -21.66 -9.29 -9.37
C THR A 2 -20.96 -8.24 -8.50
N THR A 3 -20.10 -8.68 -7.60
CA THR A 3 -19.34 -7.81 -6.69
C THR A 3 -17.93 -7.52 -7.22
N PHE A 4 -17.21 -6.61 -6.54
CA PHE A 4 -15.78 -6.41 -6.79
C PHE A 4 -15.00 -7.72 -6.61
N ASN A 5 -15.34 -8.49 -5.56
CA ASN A 5 -14.71 -9.76 -5.23
C ASN A 5 -14.98 -10.81 -6.29
N ASP A 6 -16.22 -10.87 -6.80
CA ASP A 6 -16.60 -11.81 -7.85
C ASP A 6 -15.76 -11.61 -9.11
N LEU A 7 -15.36 -10.38 -9.42
CA LEU A 7 -14.53 -10.07 -10.59
C LEU A 7 -13.04 -10.31 -10.36
N ILE A 8 -12.50 -9.88 -9.22
CA ILE A 8 -11.06 -9.94 -8.98
C ILE A 8 -10.58 -11.36 -8.67
N TYR A 9 -11.43 -12.20 -8.08
CA TYR A 9 -11.17 -13.63 -7.84
C TYR A 9 -11.70 -14.56 -8.95
N ALA A 10 -12.34 -14.02 -9.99
CA ALA A 10 -12.91 -14.85 -11.06
C ALA A 10 -11.83 -15.70 -11.76
N SER A 11 -12.19 -16.95 -12.04
CA SER A 11 -11.49 -17.78 -13.02
C SER A 11 -11.62 -17.20 -14.42
N ASP A 12 -10.82 -17.67 -15.37
CA ASP A 12 -10.90 -17.31 -16.78
C ASP A 12 -12.33 -17.45 -17.33
N GLU A 13 -12.95 -18.61 -17.09
CA GLU A 13 -14.29 -18.94 -17.56
C GLU A 13 -15.34 -18.02 -16.96
N ASP A 14 -15.30 -17.78 -15.64
CA ASP A 14 -16.25 -16.92 -14.95
C ASP A 14 -16.12 -15.47 -15.42
N LEU A 15 -14.89 -14.98 -15.54
CA LEU A 15 -14.62 -13.60 -15.95
C LEU A 15 -15.14 -13.35 -17.38
N LEU A 16 -14.89 -14.29 -18.29
CA LEU A 16 -15.44 -14.27 -19.63
C LEU A 16 -16.96 -14.34 -19.61
N GLN A 17 -17.55 -15.24 -18.83
CA GLN A 17 -19.01 -15.40 -18.75
C GLN A 17 -19.71 -14.14 -18.24
N ILE A 18 -19.08 -13.41 -17.31
CA ILE A 18 -19.58 -12.14 -16.79
C ILE A 18 -19.50 -11.06 -17.87
N LEU A 19 -18.33 -10.90 -18.52
CA LEU A 19 -18.05 -9.76 -19.39
C LEU A 19 -18.57 -9.93 -20.83
N HIS A 20 -18.60 -11.13 -21.39
CA HIS A 20 -19.07 -11.38 -22.77
C HIS A 20 -20.54 -11.01 -22.99
N ARG A 21 -21.36 -10.99 -21.94
CA ARG A 21 -22.76 -10.53 -21.99
C ARG A 21 -22.90 -9.06 -22.42
N PHE A 22 -21.80 -8.33 -22.45
CA PHE A 22 -21.70 -6.94 -22.87
C PHE A 22 -20.93 -6.74 -24.18
N HIS A 23 -20.45 -7.83 -24.80
CA HIS A 23 -19.82 -7.79 -26.11
C HIS A 23 -20.81 -7.31 -27.18
N GLY A 24 -20.36 -6.47 -28.12
CA GLY A 24 -21.19 -5.95 -29.22
C GLY A 24 -22.28 -4.93 -28.84
N LYS A 25 -22.41 -4.50 -27.58
CA LYS A 25 -23.33 -3.43 -27.20
C LYS A 25 -22.68 -2.07 -27.49
N GLU A 26 -23.20 -1.38 -28.52
CA GLU A 26 -22.73 -0.07 -28.96
C GLU A 26 -22.84 0.95 -27.81
N GLY A 27 -21.67 1.45 -27.40
CA GLY A 27 -21.52 2.65 -26.59
C GLY A 27 -20.52 3.53 -27.33
N SER A 28 -20.92 4.74 -27.69
CA SER A 28 -20.11 5.68 -28.46
C SER A 28 -18.95 6.23 -27.61
N GLY A 29 -17.80 5.54 -27.63
CA GLY A 29 -16.51 6.07 -27.14
C GLY A 29 -15.95 5.45 -25.85
N SER A 30 -14.62 5.46 -25.78
CA SER A 30 -13.72 4.80 -24.80
C SER A 30 -14.10 4.91 -23.32
N LYS A 31 -14.77 5.97 -22.88
CA LYS A 31 -15.14 6.16 -21.46
C LYS A 31 -16.57 5.73 -21.13
N ASP A 32 -17.41 5.55 -22.14
CA ASP A 32 -18.82 5.27 -21.94
C ASP A 32 -19.07 3.78 -21.76
N LYS A 33 -18.37 2.90 -22.49
CA LYS A 33 -18.66 1.46 -22.42
C LYS A 33 -18.30 0.83 -21.07
N ALA A 34 -17.10 1.07 -20.56
CA ALA A 34 -16.72 0.60 -19.22
C ALA A 34 -17.65 1.15 -18.14
N THR A 35 -18.09 2.41 -18.26
CA THR A 35 -19.03 3.04 -17.33
C THR A 35 -20.43 2.42 -17.43
N LEU A 36 -20.90 2.11 -18.63
CA LEU A 36 -22.17 1.42 -18.87
C LEU A 36 -22.15 -0.01 -18.31
N ILE A 37 -21.05 -0.74 -18.52
CA ILE A 37 -20.88 -2.09 -17.98
C ILE A 37 -20.85 -2.03 -16.45
N ALA A 38 -20.06 -1.11 -15.87
CA ALA A 38 -19.99 -0.93 -14.43
C ALA A 38 -21.38 -0.61 -13.85
N GLY A 39 -22.13 0.30 -14.47
CA GLY A 39 -23.50 0.63 -14.05
C GLY A 39 -24.45 -0.58 -14.09
N LYS A 40 -24.34 -1.45 -15.10
CA LYS A 40 -25.15 -2.69 -15.19
C LYS A 40 -24.74 -3.75 -14.17
N LEU A 41 -23.49 -3.72 -13.70
CA LEU A 41 -22.99 -4.56 -12.62
C LEU A 41 -23.18 -3.92 -11.24
N GLU A 42 -23.79 -2.72 -11.17
CA GLU A 42 -23.93 -1.93 -9.94
C GLU A 42 -22.58 -1.59 -9.27
N LEU A 43 -21.53 -1.48 -10.09
CA LEU A 43 -20.19 -1.09 -9.68
C LEU A 43 -19.87 0.31 -10.19
N ARG A 44 -18.89 0.95 -9.56
CA ARG A 44 -18.26 2.16 -10.10
C ARG A 44 -17.29 1.77 -11.21
N THR A 45 -17.11 2.63 -12.22
CA THR A 45 -16.15 2.39 -13.30
C THR A 45 -14.74 2.07 -12.78
N ALA A 46 -14.31 2.76 -11.72
CA ALA A 46 -13.03 2.49 -11.06
C ALA A 46 -12.95 1.09 -10.44
N GLN A 47 -14.03 0.64 -9.79
CA GLN A 47 -14.10 -0.71 -9.21
C GLN A 47 -14.01 -1.77 -10.30
N LEU A 48 -14.75 -1.61 -11.41
CA LEU A 48 -14.68 -2.53 -12.55
C LEU A 48 -13.27 -2.58 -13.17
N ILE A 49 -12.67 -1.42 -13.45
CA ILE A 49 -11.35 -1.36 -14.09
C ILE A 49 -10.29 -1.98 -13.17
N CYS A 50 -10.32 -1.71 -11.86
CA CYS A 50 -9.35 -2.26 -10.94
C CYS A 50 -9.57 -3.74 -10.65
N SER A 51 -10.81 -4.22 -10.45
CA SER A 51 -11.06 -5.64 -10.22
C SER A 51 -10.66 -6.49 -11.41
N VAL A 52 -11.02 -6.06 -12.63
CA VAL A 52 -10.63 -6.78 -13.85
C VAL A 52 -9.14 -6.64 -14.12
N GLY A 53 -8.58 -5.44 -13.98
CA GLY A 53 -7.19 -5.17 -14.28
C GLY A 53 -6.18 -5.78 -13.31
N PHE A 54 -6.56 -6.05 -12.05
CA PHE A 54 -5.73 -6.78 -11.09
C PHE A 54 -6.07 -8.28 -11.00
N ASN A 55 -7.10 -8.76 -11.70
CA ASN A 55 -7.35 -10.20 -11.78
C ASN A 55 -6.13 -10.88 -12.46
N PRO A 56 -5.50 -11.88 -11.83
CA PRO A 56 -4.29 -12.54 -12.37
C PRO A 56 -4.47 -13.10 -13.79
N ASN A 57 -5.68 -13.59 -14.09
CA ASN A 57 -6.01 -14.32 -15.30
C ASN A 57 -6.23 -13.42 -16.53
N VAL A 58 -6.55 -12.14 -16.31
CA VAL A 58 -6.97 -11.23 -17.40
C VAL A 58 -5.91 -11.07 -18.50
N ARG A 59 -4.64 -11.26 -18.17
CA ARG A 59 -3.50 -11.10 -19.09
C ARG A 59 -3.54 -12.09 -20.25
N HIS A 60 -4.16 -13.25 -20.01
CA HIS A 60 -4.29 -14.33 -20.98
C HIS A 60 -5.57 -14.18 -21.83
N LEU A 61 -6.45 -13.24 -21.47
CA LEU A 61 -7.78 -13.08 -22.05
C LEU A 61 -7.83 -11.85 -22.96
N THR A 62 -7.32 -12.02 -24.18
CA THR A 62 -7.10 -10.92 -25.14
C THR A 62 -8.37 -10.16 -25.55
N GLU A 63 -9.55 -10.76 -25.41
CA GLU A 63 -10.84 -10.13 -25.71
C GLU A 63 -11.35 -9.18 -24.62
N ILE A 64 -10.95 -9.38 -23.36
CA ILE A 64 -11.48 -8.59 -22.23
C ILE A 64 -11.21 -7.09 -22.38
N PRO A 65 -9.98 -6.65 -22.74
CA PRO A 65 -9.73 -5.24 -23.00
C PRO A 65 -10.70 -4.65 -24.02
N GLY A 66 -10.96 -5.34 -25.13
CA GLY A 66 -11.89 -4.89 -26.16
C GLY A 66 -13.35 -4.85 -25.71
N ILE A 67 -13.77 -5.76 -24.82
CA ILE A 67 -15.11 -5.71 -24.21
C ILE A 67 -15.26 -4.41 -23.42
N LEU A 68 -14.23 -4.00 -22.68
CA LEU A 68 -14.18 -2.77 -21.88
C LEU A 68 -13.80 -1.52 -22.68
N ASP A 69 -13.64 -1.63 -24.00
CA ASP A 69 -13.26 -0.55 -24.93
C ASP A 69 -11.81 -0.03 -24.76
N PHE A 70 -10.92 -0.89 -24.29
CA PHE A 70 -9.48 -0.69 -24.32
C PHE A 70 -8.87 -1.36 -25.56
N LYS A 71 -7.87 -0.71 -26.16
CA LYS A 71 -7.17 -1.21 -27.35
C LYS A 71 -6.49 -2.57 -27.12
N ASN A 72 -5.93 -2.74 -25.93
CA ASN A 72 -5.15 -3.91 -25.53
C ASN A 72 -5.03 -3.94 -24.00
N PHE A 73 -4.39 -4.98 -23.47
CA PHE A 73 -4.17 -5.13 -22.04
C PHE A 73 -3.35 -3.96 -21.45
N ASP A 74 -2.33 -3.45 -22.15
CA ASP A 74 -1.51 -2.33 -21.66
C ASP A 74 -2.33 -1.07 -21.41
N ALA A 75 -3.29 -0.75 -22.30
CA ALA A 75 -4.18 0.38 -22.11
C ALA A 75 -5.11 0.20 -20.90
N LEU A 76 -5.60 -1.03 -20.66
CA LEU A 76 -6.37 -1.36 -19.46
C LEU A 76 -5.49 -1.25 -18.20
N ALA A 77 -4.27 -1.78 -18.23
CA ALA A 77 -3.32 -1.72 -17.14
C ALA A 77 -2.93 -0.27 -16.81
N GLN A 78 -2.75 0.59 -17.81
CA GLN A 78 -2.49 2.01 -17.62
C GLN A 78 -3.65 2.71 -16.90
N ALA A 79 -4.90 2.48 -17.33
CA ALA A 79 -6.07 3.06 -16.68
C ALA A 79 -6.24 2.55 -15.24
N ARG A 80 -6.01 1.25 -15.02
CA ARG A 80 -5.97 0.62 -13.68
C ARG A 80 -4.92 1.30 -12.79
N ASN A 81 -3.71 1.50 -13.30
CA ASN A 81 -2.61 2.10 -12.56
C ASN A 81 -2.93 3.55 -12.17
N GLU A 82 -3.46 4.35 -13.11
CA GLU A 82 -3.86 5.74 -12.85
C GLU A 82 -4.94 5.83 -11.78
N ILE A 83 -5.97 4.98 -11.86
CA ILE A 83 -7.04 4.92 -10.86
C ILE A 83 -6.50 4.48 -9.50
N PHE A 84 -5.68 3.44 -9.46
CA PHE A 84 -5.12 2.92 -8.22
C PHE A 84 -4.22 3.95 -7.53
N ILE A 85 -3.41 4.70 -8.27
CA ILE A 85 -2.54 5.73 -7.69
C ILE A 85 -3.36 6.95 -7.22
N SER A 86 -4.28 7.45 -8.05
CA SER A 86 -4.95 8.73 -7.81
C SER A 86 -6.20 8.66 -6.93
N ASP A 87 -6.85 7.50 -6.80
CA ASP A 87 -8.08 7.37 -6.01
C ASP A 87 -7.80 7.20 -4.51
N ILE A 88 -8.01 8.27 -3.76
CA ILE A 88 -7.84 8.29 -2.30
C ILE A 88 -9.17 7.91 -1.64
N TYR A 89 -9.49 6.62 -1.69
CA TYR A 89 -10.65 6.01 -1.06
C TYR A 89 -12.01 6.59 -1.47
N LYS A 90 -12.09 7.24 -2.65
CA LYS A 90 -13.28 7.93 -3.12
C LYS A 90 -14.15 7.01 -3.94
N LYS A 91 -13.57 6.39 -4.96
CA LYS A 91 -14.26 5.46 -5.87
C LYS A 91 -13.99 4.01 -5.48
N LEU A 92 -12.76 3.69 -5.10
CA LEU A 92 -12.36 2.42 -4.50
C LEU A 92 -12.48 2.54 -2.99
N THR A 93 -13.13 1.58 -2.33
CA THR A 93 -13.14 1.55 -0.86
C THR A 93 -11.81 1.01 -0.35
N LEU A 94 -11.48 1.23 0.93
CA LEU A 94 -10.32 0.58 1.54
C LEU A 94 -10.40 -0.94 1.40
N ASP A 95 -11.58 -1.53 1.62
CA ASP A 95 -11.81 -2.96 1.44
C ASP A 95 -11.46 -3.46 0.02
N ASN A 96 -11.77 -2.69 -1.03
CA ASN A 96 -11.33 -3.01 -2.39
C ASN A 96 -9.81 -2.99 -2.53
N ILE A 97 -9.13 -2.02 -1.91
CA ILE A 97 -7.67 -1.91 -1.92
C ILE A 97 -7.01 -3.08 -1.18
N LEU A 98 -7.51 -3.42 0.00
CA LEU A 98 -7.03 -4.58 0.77
C LEU A 98 -7.23 -5.89 0.02
N THR A 99 -8.37 -6.03 -0.68
CA THR A 99 -8.64 -7.19 -1.54
C THR A 99 -7.65 -7.29 -2.69
N ILE A 100 -7.27 -6.16 -3.30
CA ILE A 100 -6.22 -6.13 -4.33
C ILE A 100 -4.90 -6.64 -3.76
N TYR A 101 -4.47 -6.17 -2.59
CA TYR A 101 -3.23 -6.67 -1.96
C TYR A 101 -3.27 -8.16 -1.64
N ALA A 102 -4.40 -8.65 -1.12
CA ALA A 102 -4.57 -10.06 -0.79
C ALA A 102 -4.36 -10.99 -1.99
N ILE A 103 -4.80 -10.59 -3.19
CA ILE A 103 -4.61 -11.38 -4.42
C ILE A 103 -3.18 -11.25 -4.94
N ILE A 104 -2.62 -10.05 -4.91
CA ILE A 104 -1.28 -9.78 -5.46
C ILE A 104 -0.19 -10.52 -4.69
N LYS A 105 -0.42 -10.80 -3.41
CA LYS A 105 0.50 -11.58 -2.58
C LYS A 105 0.98 -12.88 -3.26
N ASP A 106 0.08 -13.56 -3.96
CA ASP A 106 0.33 -14.86 -4.61
C ASP A 106 0.58 -14.74 -6.12
N ASP A 107 0.53 -13.53 -6.69
CA ASP A 107 0.74 -13.25 -8.12
C ASP A 107 2.04 -12.47 -8.33
N THR A 108 3.10 -13.19 -8.71
CA THR A 108 4.46 -12.63 -8.85
C THR A 108 4.53 -11.48 -9.85
N ASP A 109 3.84 -11.59 -10.98
CA ASP A 109 3.91 -10.57 -12.03
C ASP A 109 3.17 -9.30 -11.61
N ASN A 110 2.02 -9.41 -10.93
CA ASN A 110 1.35 -8.24 -10.39
C ASN A 110 2.11 -7.66 -9.20
N LYS A 111 2.80 -8.50 -8.41
CA LYS A 111 3.59 -8.06 -7.25
C LYS A 111 4.74 -7.14 -7.66
N GLN A 112 5.45 -7.44 -8.74
CA GLN A 112 6.51 -6.58 -9.27
C GLN A 112 5.96 -5.20 -9.67
N ILE A 113 4.83 -5.16 -10.38
CA ILE A 113 4.19 -3.90 -10.77
C ILE A 113 3.69 -3.15 -9.55
N MET A 114 3.12 -3.86 -8.57
CA MET A 114 2.54 -3.27 -7.38
C MET A 114 3.56 -2.51 -6.54
N GLN A 115 4.82 -2.96 -6.46
CA GLN A 115 5.87 -2.23 -5.76
C GLN A 115 6.07 -0.81 -6.31
N TYR A 116 6.03 -0.64 -7.64
CA TYR A 116 6.09 0.67 -8.28
C TYR A 116 4.82 1.50 -8.05
N LEU A 117 3.64 0.89 -8.15
CA LEU A 117 2.38 1.59 -7.97
C LEU A 117 2.19 2.07 -6.52
N LEU A 118 2.61 1.26 -5.56
CA LEU A 118 2.50 1.52 -4.14
C LEU A 118 3.21 2.81 -3.75
N ALA A 119 4.47 3.00 -4.15
CA ALA A 119 5.21 4.22 -3.82
C ALA A 119 4.48 5.50 -4.25
N ASN A 120 3.98 5.52 -5.49
CA ASN A 120 3.22 6.65 -6.04
C ASN A 120 1.86 6.85 -5.35
N ARG A 121 1.16 5.75 -5.03
CA ARG A 121 -0.13 5.79 -4.33
C ARG A 121 0.05 6.36 -2.92
N LEU A 122 1.04 5.88 -2.17
CA LEU A 122 1.27 6.35 -0.80
C LEU A 122 1.67 7.82 -0.79
N GLN A 123 2.53 8.26 -1.72
CA GLN A 123 2.85 9.68 -1.88
C GLN A 123 1.57 10.51 -2.12
N THR A 124 0.69 10.06 -3.03
CA THR A 124 -0.57 10.75 -3.35
C THR A 124 -1.50 10.85 -2.12
N ILE A 125 -1.55 9.80 -1.29
CA ILE A 125 -2.32 9.79 -0.04
C ILE A 125 -1.70 10.74 0.99
N GLU A 126 -0.38 10.68 1.16
CA GLU A 126 0.38 11.52 2.09
C GLU A 126 0.21 13.02 1.76
N GLU A 127 0.37 13.41 0.48
CA GLU A 127 0.12 14.78 0.01
C GLU A 127 -1.30 15.24 0.36
N ARG A 128 -2.30 14.38 0.16
CA ARG A 128 -3.68 14.71 0.50
C ARG A 128 -3.94 14.85 2.00
N ILE A 129 -3.26 14.04 2.82
CA ILE A 129 -3.34 14.17 4.28
C ILE A 129 -2.69 15.48 4.71
N GLU A 130 -1.57 15.88 4.12
CA GLU A 130 -0.91 17.14 4.42
C GLU A 130 -1.82 18.35 4.09
N GLU A 131 -2.51 18.30 2.94
CA GLU A 131 -3.44 19.35 2.52
C GLU A 131 -4.68 19.49 3.42
N THR A 132 -5.20 18.38 3.94
CA THR A 132 -6.56 18.37 4.52
C THR A 132 -6.64 17.94 5.97
N VAL A 133 -5.61 17.26 6.48
CA VAL A 133 -5.52 16.66 7.83
C VAL A 133 -6.78 15.84 8.16
N ASN A 134 -7.33 15.15 7.16
CA ASN A 134 -8.57 14.41 7.30
C ASN A 134 -8.33 13.10 8.08
N SER A 135 -8.88 13.02 9.30
CA SER A 135 -8.72 11.86 10.19
C SER A 135 -9.21 10.54 9.58
N MET A 136 -10.30 10.55 8.80
CA MET A 136 -10.79 9.34 8.14
C MET A 136 -9.82 8.83 7.07
N ILE A 137 -9.12 9.72 6.35
CA ILE A 137 -8.09 9.32 5.39
C ILE A 137 -6.87 8.77 6.13
N ILE A 138 -6.47 9.41 7.25
CA ILE A 138 -5.35 8.96 8.08
C ILE A 138 -5.58 7.54 8.62
N GLU A 139 -6.77 7.23 9.12
CA GLU A 139 -7.05 5.88 9.64
C GLU A 139 -7.03 4.82 8.53
N LYS A 140 -7.60 5.13 7.35
CA LYS A 140 -7.53 4.22 6.19
C LYS A 140 -6.08 4.03 5.71
N TYR A 141 -5.28 5.10 5.70
CA TYR A 141 -3.87 5.06 5.35
C TYR A 141 -3.07 4.15 6.30
N LYS A 142 -3.33 4.24 7.62
CA LYS A 142 -2.72 3.34 8.62
C LYS A 142 -3.08 1.88 8.36
N GLU A 143 -4.34 1.58 8.10
CA GLU A 143 -4.80 0.23 7.79
C GLU A 143 -4.18 -0.29 6.49
N GLU A 144 -4.13 0.55 5.45
CA GLU A 144 -3.50 0.21 4.17
C GLU A 144 -2.00 -0.11 4.34
N MET A 145 -1.27 0.73 5.06
CA MET A 145 0.16 0.52 5.33
C MET A 145 0.43 -0.75 6.13
N ARG A 146 -0.43 -1.10 7.09
CA ARG A 146 -0.32 -2.39 7.80
C ARG A 146 -0.44 -3.56 6.85
N ALA A 147 -1.44 -3.54 5.96
CA ALA A 147 -1.68 -4.61 4.99
C ALA A 147 -0.50 -4.77 4.01
N VAL A 148 0.03 -3.65 3.51
CA VAL A 148 1.21 -3.63 2.63
C VAL A 148 2.40 -4.40 3.23
N TYR A 149 2.64 -4.24 4.52
CA TYR A 149 3.70 -4.94 5.23
C TYR A 149 3.31 -6.38 5.61
N SER A 150 2.10 -6.61 6.14
CA SER A 150 1.66 -7.93 6.61
C SER A 150 1.43 -8.94 5.47
N ASP A 151 1.00 -8.46 4.31
CA ASP A 151 0.76 -9.29 3.14
C ASP A 151 2.04 -9.51 2.33
N GLY A 152 3.18 -8.96 2.79
CA GLY A 152 4.48 -9.13 2.16
C GLY A 152 4.57 -8.46 0.79
N ILE A 153 3.81 -7.39 0.57
CA ILE A 153 3.86 -6.57 -0.65
C ILE A 153 5.09 -5.66 -0.61
N ALA A 154 5.36 -5.04 0.55
CA ALA A 154 6.56 -4.27 0.79
C ALA A 154 7.82 -5.14 0.70
N SER A 155 8.77 -4.72 -0.13
CA SER A 155 10.12 -5.27 -0.18
C SER A 155 11.01 -4.65 0.90
N ILE A 156 12.19 -5.24 1.10
CA ILE A 156 13.24 -4.63 1.92
C ILE A 156 13.63 -3.27 1.33
N ASP A 157 13.82 -3.17 0.01
CA ASP A 157 14.18 -1.91 -0.66
C ASP A 157 13.14 -0.82 -0.43
N PHE A 158 11.85 -1.17 -0.47
CA PHE A 158 10.77 -0.24 -0.14
C PHE A 158 10.87 0.26 1.30
N ALA A 159 11.09 -0.64 2.27
CA ALA A 159 11.26 -0.25 3.67
C ALA A 159 12.51 0.61 3.88
N GLU A 160 13.61 0.31 3.19
CA GLU A 160 14.85 1.09 3.21
C GLU A 160 14.62 2.52 2.71
N GLU A 161 13.95 2.68 1.55
CA GLU A 161 13.60 4.00 1.03
C GLU A 161 12.74 4.82 2.01
N ARG A 162 11.78 4.18 2.68
CA ARG A 162 10.95 4.80 3.72
C ARG A 162 11.77 5.23 4.94
N LEU A 163 12.70 4.39 5.41
CA LEU A 163 13.54 4.68 6.58
C LEU A 163 14.62 5.72 6.30
N ASN A 164 15.06 5.88 5.06
CA ASN A 164 16.09 6.86 4.67
C ASN A 164 15.56 8.31 4.63
N LYS A 165 14.24 8.52 4.70
CA LYS A 165 13.64 9.86 4.79
C LYS A 165 13.70 10.38 6.23
N THR A 166 14.65 11.25 6.57
CA THR A 166 14.90 11.73 7.94
C THR A 166 13.65 12.23 8.67
N ASP A 167 12.82 13.03 8.00
CA ASP A 167 11.71 13.76 8.65
C ASP A 167 10.33 13.34 8.13
N SER A 168 10.08 12.04 8.00
CA SER A 168 8.75 11.57 7.63
C SER A 168 7.80 11.61 8.83
N GLY A 169 7.10 12.73 9.01
CA GLY A 169 6.00 12.84 9.97
C GLY A 169 4.95 11.74 9.79
N PHE A 170 4.76 11.26 8.55
CA PHE A 170 3.90 10.12 8.23
C PHE A 170 4.39 8.80 8.83
N ARG A 171 5.70 8.52 8.77
CA ARG A 171 6.30 7.32 9.37
C ARG A 171 6.01 7.25 10.88
N ALA A 172 6.21 8.37 11.57
CA ALA A 172 5.91 8.50 12.99
C ALA A 172 4.40 8.39 13.28
N LEU A 173 3.56 9.02 12.44
CA LEU A 173 2.09 9.03 12.52
C LEU A 173 1.50 7.61 12.47
N ILE A 174 2.01 6.77 11.58
CA ILE A 174 1.52 5.39 11.40
C ILE A 174 2.29 4.37 12.22
N ASN A 175 3.34 4.81 12.92
CA ASN A 175 4.25 3.94 13.66
C ASN A 175 4.94 2.89 12.77
N GLU A 176 5.37 3.31 11.58
CA GLU A 176 5.84 2.40 10.54
C GLU A 176 7.07 1.59 10.97
N VAL A 177 7.98 2.19 11.74
CA VAL A 177 9.16 1.51 12.29
C VAL A 177 8.76 0.23 13.03
N MET A 178 7.69 0.29 13.84
CA MET A 178 7.19 -0.90 14.53
C MET A 178 6.61 -1.92 13.55
N ILE A 179 5.86 -1.47 12.54
CA ILE A 179 5.27 -2.36 11.53
C ILE A 179 6.39 -3.11 10.77
N ILE A 180 7.48 -2.43 10.40
CA ILE A 180 8.64 -3.03 9.72
C ILE A 180 9.29 -4.12 10.59
N VAL A 181 9.47 -3.86 11.88
CA VAL A 181 10.07 -4.82 12.82
C VAL A 181 9.15 -6.01 13.08
N GLU A 182 7.85 -5.76 13.32
CA GLU A 182 6.85 -6.80 13.59
C GLU A 182 6.71 -7.78 12.42
N ASN A 183 6.82 -7.26 11.19
CA ASN A 183 6.82 -8.07 9.96
C ASN A 183 8.19 -8.63 9.59
N LYS A 184 9.21 -8.47 10.46
CA LYS A 184 10.56 -9.05 10.33
C LYS A 184 11.29 -8.64 9.04
N ILE A 185 11.02 -7.45 8.51
CA ILE A 185 11.64 -6.97 7.27
C ILE A 185 13.04 -6.43 7.57
N ILE A 186 13.16 -5.60 8.61
CA ILE A 186 14.45 -5.07 9.08
C ILE A 186 14.51 -5.24 10.62
N PRO A 187 15.61 -5.79 11.16
CA PRO A 187 15.77 -5.94 12.60
C PRO A 187 15.74 -4.61 13.36
N ALA A 188 15.15 -4.60 14.57
CA ALA A 188 15.03 -3.42 15.42
C ALA A 188 16.39 -2.75 15.70
N GLY A 189 17.43 -3.56 15.96
CA GLY A 189 18.79 -3.07 16.16
C GLY A 189 19.30 -2.25 14.97
N ASN A 190 19.12 -2.75 13.75
CA ASN A 190 19.55 -2.06 12.53
C ASN A 190 18.83 -0.73 12.33
N ILE A 191 17.57 -0.61 12.75
CA ILE A 191 16.79 0.64 12.67
C ILE A 191 17.23 1.61 13.77
N PHE A 192 17.47 1.11 14.98
CA PHE A 192 17.78 1.92 16.16
C PHE A 192 19.06 2.77 15.99
N PHE A 193 20.07 2.25 15.30
CA PHE A 193 21.33 2.96 15.06
C PHE A 193 21.28 3.95 13.89
N ARG A 194 20.15 4.09 13.19
CA ARG A 194 20.03 5.04 12.08
C ARG A 194 19.83 6.45 12.58
N ASP A 195 20.50 7.39 11.93
CA ASP A 195 20.36 8.83 12.21
C ASP A 195 19.11 9.43 11.56
N THR A 196 18.53 8.73 10.58
CA THR A 196 17.30 9.12 9.88
C THR A 196 16.02 8.81 10.68
N ILE A 197 16.14 8.16 11.84
CA ILE A 197 15.01 7.72 12.66
C ILE A 197 14.85 8.66 13.84
N LEU A 198 13.63 9.16 14.02
CA LEU A 198 13.35 10.16 15.03
C LEU A 198 13.49 9.57 16.44
N PRO A 199 13.92 10.37 17.43
CA PRO A 199 13.99 9.92 18.82
C PRO A 199 12.68 9.32 19.35
N GLU A 200 11.53 9.87 18.93
CA GLU A 200 10.20 9.37 19.30
C GLU A 200 9.90 7.99 18.72
N GLU A 201 10.41 7.69 17.53
CA GLU A 201 10.29 6.36 16.92
C GLU A 201 11.19 5.34 17.62
N LYS A 202 12.43 5.74 17.95
CA LYS A 202 13.35 4.91 18.75
C LYS A 202 12.80 4.62 20.14
N ARG A 203 12.15 5.59 20.78
CA ARG A 203 11.48 5.40 22.07
C ARG A 203 10.46 4.27 22.01
N LYS A 204 9.66 4.16 20.95
CA LYS A 204 8.69 3.07 20.80
C LYS A 204 9.35 1.69 20.71
N LEU A 205 10.53 1.58 20.09
CA LEU A 205 11.30 0.33 20.08
C LEU A 205 11.79 -0.05 21.49
N LEU A 206 12.22 0.95 22.28
CA LEU A 206 12.66 0.77 23.66
C LEU A 206 11.51 0.37 24.60
N ASP A 207 10.37 1.05 24.49
CA ASP A 207 9.16 0.79 25.29
C ASP A 207 8.61 -0.62 25.06
N ARG A 208 8.84 -1.18 23.87
CA ARG A 208 8.48 -2.55 23.49
C ARG A 208 9.52 -3.59 23.90
N GLY A 209 10.63 -3.18 24.50
CA GLY A 209 11.72 -4.09 24.92
C GLY A 209 12.46 -4.74 23.75
N LEU A 210 12.41 -4.13 22.56
CA LEU A 210 13.02 -4.69 21.34
C LEU A 210 14.52 -4.38 21.24
N ILE A 211 15.02 -3.46 22.06
CA ILE A 211 16.41 -3.01 22.07
C ILE A 211 17.03 -3.37 23.43
N PRO A 212 18.00 -4.29 23.46
CA PRO A 212 18.78 -4.61 24.65
C PRO A 212 19.52 -3.41 25.25
N LYS A 213 19.75 -3.42 26.58
CA LYS A 213 20.40 -2.32 27.31
C LYS A 213 21.81 -2.02 26.78
N ASP A 214 22.56 -3.03 26.38
CA ASP A 214 23.91 -2.94 25.79
C ASP A 214 23.91 -2.15 24.47
N LEU A 215 22.89 -2.30 23.63
CA LEU A 215 22.75 -1.51 22.40
C LEU A 215 22.46 -0.04 22.70
N VAL A 216 21.69 0.24 23.76
CA VAL A 216 21.44 1.62 24.22
C VAL A 216 22.72 2.29 24.70
N GLU A 217 23.51 1.58 25.52
CA GLU A 217 24.80 2.06 26.00
C GLU A 217 25.79 2.29 24.85
N THR A 218 25.80 1.38 23.87
CA THR A 218 26.63 1.52 22.66
C THR A 218 26.24 2.77 21.87
N ARG A 219 24.94 3.02 21.67
CA ARG A 219 24.47 4.21 20.95
C ARG A 219 24.79 5.52 21.69
N LEU A 220 24.81 5.51 23.02
CA LEU A 220 25.20 6.68 23.83
C LEU A 220 26.69 7.03 23.71
N GLN A 221 27.53 6.10 23.27
CA GLN A 221 28.96 6.33 23.01
C GLN A 221 29.21 6.94 21.63
N ASP A 222 28.20 6.97 20.76
CA ASP A 222 28.29 7.56 19.43
C ASP A 222 28.50 9.07 19.51
N VAL A 223 29.47 9.58 18.74
CA VAL A 223 29.81 11.01 18.70
C VAL A 223 28.77 11.81 17.93
N ALA A 224 28.07 11.18 16.98
CA ALA A 224 27.08 11.83 16.12
C ALA A 224 25.68 11.90 16.74
N ILE A 225 25.47 11.35 17.95
CA ILE A 225 24.16 11.34 18.60
C ILE A 225 23.67 12.77 18.90
N THR A 226 22.41 13.03 18.59
CA THR A 226 21.78 14.33 18.89
C THR A 226 21.55 14.49 20.39
N ASP A 227 21.56 15.73 20.89
CA ASP A 227 21.28 16.02 22.31
C ASP A 227 19.89 15.53 22.75
N GLN A 228 18.90 15.59 21.85
CA GLN A 228 17.55 15.11 22.10
C GLN A 228 17.52 13.58 22.26
N GLU A 229 18.16 12.85 21.34
CA GLU A 229 18.28 11.39 21.41
C GLU A 229 19.05 10.99 22.68
N LYS A 230 20.17 11.65 22.97
CA LYS A 230 20.99 11.39 24.16
C LYS A 230 20.21 11.55 25.46
N ARG A 231 19.41 12.61 25.60
CA ARG A 231 18.53 12.82 26.77
C ARG A 231 17.52 11.67 26.88
N MET A 232 16.86 11.34 25.78
CA MET A 232 15.86 10.27 25.72
C MET A 232 16.44 8.90 26.14
N LEU A 233 17.64 8.55 25.67
CA LEU A 233 18.31 7.30 26.04
C LEU A 233 18.78 7.30 27.51
N CYS A 234 19.32 8.43 28.00
CA CYS A 234 19.69 8.58 29.40
C CYS A 234 18.50 8.38 30.35
N ASP A 235 17.35 8.99 29.99
CA ASP A 235 16.12 8.87 30.78
C ASP A 235 15.61 7.43 30.78
N TYR A 236 15.63 6.75 29.64
CA TYR A 236 15.27 5.33 29.54
C TYR A 236 16.13 4.45 30.45
N LEU A 237 17.46 4.63 30.44
CA LEU A 237 18.36 3.87 31.32
C LEU A 237 18.13 4.17 32.81
N ARG A 238 17.77 5.40 33.17
CA ARG A 238 17.47 5.78 34.56
C ARG A 238 16.20 5.09 35.06
N MET A 239 15.17 5.01 34.21
CA MET A 239 13.89 4.39 34.57
C MET A 239 13.97 2.86 34.67
N ASN A 240 14.90 2.23 33.95
CA ASN A 240 15.05 0.77 33.87
C ASN A 240 16.31 0.26 34.59
N ARG A 241 16.69 0.89 35.71
CA ARG A 241 17.89 0.55 36.51
C ARG A 241 17.68 -0.56 37.54
N GLU A 242 16.50 -1.15 37.59
CA GLU A 242 16.17 -2.37 38.33
C GLU A 242 16.33 -3.62 37.44
#